data_AF-A0A6C1NYQ4-F1
#
_entry.id   AF-A0A6C1NYQ4-F1
#
_cell.length_a   1.000
_cell.length_b   1.000
_cell.length_c   1.000
_cell.angle_alpha   90.00
_cell.angle_beta   90.00
_cell.angle_gamma   90.00
#
_symmetry.space_group_name_H-M   'P 1'
#
loop_
_entity.id
_entity.type
_entity.pdbx_description
1 polymer ?
#
loop_
_entity_poly.entity_id
_entity_poly.type
_entity_poly.pdbx_seq_one_letter_code
_entity_poly.pdbx_strand_id
1 'polypeptide(L)' 'MSDLNFQVYKGDRVGLVGPNGAGKTTLLKMIAGRIQPDEGQLSMQSGTTVGILEQEVLEVNPRLSVKEVAMEAFE' A
#
# COMPACT_ATOMS: atom_id res chain seq x y z
N MET A 1 2.10 -16.90 0.55
CA MET A 1 3.24 -16.18 -0.07
C MET A 1 4.41 -16.38 0.87
N SER A 2 5.53 -16.90 0.39
CA SER A 2 6.67 -17.31 1.22
C SER A 2 7.97 -16.71 0.69
N ASP A 3 8.96 -16.56 1.58
CA ASP A 3 10.35 -16.19 1.26
C ASP A 3 10.53 -14.87 0.48
N LEU A 4 9.69 -13.86 0.74
CA LEU A 4 9.89 -12.54 0.16
C LEU A 4 10.90 -11.73 0.98
N ASN A 5 11.96 -11.24 0.32
CA ASN A 5 12.92 -10.31 0.91
C ASN A 5 13.24 -9.18 -0.07
N PHE A 6 12.95 -7.94 0.32
CA PHE A 6 13.22 -6.74 -0.47
C PHE A 6 13.29 -5.52 0.42
N GLN A 7 13.93 -4.46 -0.07
CA GLN A 7 13.97 -3.16 0.57
C GLN A 7 13.59 -2.09 -0.46
N VAL A 8 12.87 -1.06 -0.01
CA VAL A 8 12.49 0.10 -0.81
C VAL A 8 13.08 1.33 -0.14
N TYR A 9 13.78 2.15 -0.91
CA TYR A 9 14.42 3.36 -0.45
C TYR A 9 13.63 4.61 -0.87
N LYS A 10 13.90 5.72 -0.19
CA LYS A 10 13.33 7.02 -0.55
C LYS A 10 13.72 7.39 -1.98
N GLY A 11 12.71 7.67 -2.81
CA GLY A 11 12.89 8.04 -4.21
C GLY A 11 12.71 6.87 -5.19
N ASP A 12 12.63 5.63 -4.69
CA ASP A 12 12.38 4.47 -5.53
C ASP A 12 10.99 4.54 -6.18
N ARG A 13 10.90 4.01 -7.41
CA ARG A 13 9.65 3.75 -8.11
C ARG A 13 9.61 2.26 -8.42
N VAL A 14 8.84 1.51 -7.64
CA VAL A 14 8.80 0.04 -7.71
C VAL A 14 7.47 -0.40 -8.32
N GLY A 15 7.54 -1.29 -9.31
CA GLY A 15 6.37 -1.95 -9.88
C GLY A 15 6.26 -3.39 -9.36
N LEU A 16 5.13 -3.72 -8.71
CA LEU A 16 4.82 -5.08 -8.29
C LEU A 16 3.94 -5.77 -9.34
N VAL A 17 4.50 -6.74 -10.07
CA VAL A 17 3.84 -7.45 -11.17
C VAL A 17 3.68 -8.94 -10.86
N GLY A 18 2.69 -9.58 -11.47
CA GLY A 18 2.42 -11.01 -11.31
C GLY A 18 0.96 -11.37 -11.60
N PRO A 19 0.61 -12.66 -11.74
CA PRO A 19 -0.74 -13.10 -12.05
C PRO A 19 -1.74 -12.78 -10.91
N ASN A 20 -3.04 -12.86 -11.20
CA ASN A 20 -4.07 -12.76 -10.18
C ASN A 20 -3.92 -13.90 -9.16
N GLY A 21 -4.13 -13.59 -7.88
CA GLY A 21 -3.90 -14.55 -6.80
C GLY A 21 -2.44 -14.67 -6.32
N ALA A 22 -1.47 -14.03 -6.98
CA ALA A 22 -0.06 -14.06 -6.56
C ALA A 22 0.24 -13.34 -5.22
N GLY A 23 -0.77 -12.74 -4.57
CA GLY A 23 -0.62 -12.06 -3.28
C GLY A 23 -0.27 -10.57 -3.35
N LYS A 24 -0.33 -9.93 -4.54
CA LYS A 24 0.01 -8.50 -4.71
C LYS A 24 -0.81 -7.58 -3.79
N THR A 25 -2.14 -7.71 -3.82
CA THR A 25 -3.03 -6.93 -2.96
C THR A 25 -2.80 -7.23 -1.48
N THR A 26 -2.48 -8.48 -1.13
CA THR A 26 -2.12 -8.86 0.24
C THR A 26 -0.84 -8.17 0.68
N LEU A 27 0.21 -8.14 -0.17
CA LEU A 27 1.46 -7.45 0.13
C LEU A 27 1.24 -5.94 0.33
N LEU A 28 0.48 -5.29 -0.56
CA LEU A 28 0.16 -3.86 -0.40
C LEU A 28 -0.62 -3.58 0.89
N LYS A 29 -1.58 -4.44 1.26
CA LYS A 29 -2.31 -4.32 2.54
C LYS A 29 -1.40 -4.53 3.75
N MET A 30 -0.42 -5.43 3.68
CA MET A 30 0.59 -5.60 4.73
C MET A 30 1.49 -4.38 4.88
N ILE A 31 1.93 -3.80 3.75
CA ILE A 31 2.72 -2.56 3.75
C ILE A 31 1.93 -1.41 4.40
N ALA A 32 0.62 -1.30 4.15
CA ALA A 32 -0.19 -0.28 4.83
C ALA A 32 -0.64 -0.66 6.25
N GLY A 33 -0.12 -1.74 6.83
CA GLY A 33 -0.46 -2.16 8.19
C GLY A 33 -1.90 -2.65 8.38
N ARG A 34 -2.65 -2.90 7.30
CA ARG A 34 -4.04 -3.39 7.34
C ARG A 34 -4.13 -4.90 7.55
N ILE A 35 -3.04 -5.61 7.30
CA ILE A 35 -2.88 -7.06 7.52
C ILE A 35 -1.50 -7.26 8.15
N GLN A 36 -1.39 -8.13 9.16
CA GLN A 36 -0.10 -8.53 9.71
C GLN A 36 0.45 -9.75 8.95
N PRO A 37 1.76 -9.83 8.72
CA PRO A 37 2.35 -11.05 8.20
C PRO A 37 2.19 -12.19 9.22
N ASP A 38 1.86 -13.39 8.73
CA ASP A 38 1.80 -14.58 9.57
C ASP A 38 3.21 -14.97 10.09
N GLU A 39 4.23 -14.73 9.28
CA GLU A 39 5.64 -14.99 9.57
C GLU A 39 6.55 -13.90 8.98
N GLY A 40 7.74 -13.73 9.56
CA GLY A 40 8.74 -12.75 9.11
C GLY A 40 8.56 -11.36 9.73
N GLN A 41 9.16 -10.34 9.11
CA GLN A 41 9.14 -8.97 9.63
C GLN A 41 8.97 -7.95 8.52
N LEU A 42 8.16 -6.92 8.81
CA LEU A 42 8.04 -5.70 8.02
C LEU A 42 8.44 -4.52 8.91
N SER A 43 9.38 -3.70 8.45
CA SER A 43 9.88 -2.54 9.20
C SER A 43 9.86 -1.29 8.32
N MET A 44 9.46 -0.16 8.88
CA MET A 44 9.49 1.14 8.21
C MET A 44 10.33 2.13 9.00
N GLN A 45 10.89 3.13 8.30
CA GLN A 45 11.56 4.24 8.98
C GLN A 45 10.55 5.04 9.80
N SER A 46 10.95 5.47 11.00
CA SER A 46 10.13 6.31 11.87
C SER A 46 9.68 7.58 11.13
N GLY A 47 8.38 7.89 11.23
CA GLY A 47 7.76 9.03 10.54
C GLY A 47 7.39 8.77 9.08
N THR A 48 7.47 7.53 8.59
CA THR A 48 6.94 7.17 7.27
C THR A 48 5.42 7.09 7.32
N THR A 49 4.74 7.87 6.46
CA THR A 49 3.29 7.72 6.22
C THR A 49 3.08 6.89 4.96
N VAL A 50 2.15 5.94 5.02
CA VAL A 50 1.76 5.11 3.88
C VAL A 50 0.42 5.60 3.35
N GLY A 51 0.38 5.93 2.06
CA GLY A 51 -0.87 6.21 1.36
C GLY A 51 -1.31 5.03 0.51
N ILE A 52 -2.58 4.63 0.57
CA ILE A 52 -3.17 3.63 -0.33
C ILE A 52 -4.21 4.27 -1.24
N LEU A 53 -4.05 4.05 -2.54
CA LEU A 53 -5.12 4.20 -3.50
C LEU A 53 -5.82 2.85 -3.69
N GLU A 54 -7.11 2.79 -3.37
CA GLU A 54 -7.91 1.58 -3.57
C GLU A 54 -8.05 1.27 -5.06
N GLN A 55 -8.12 -0.03 -5.38
CA GLN A 55 -8.32 -0.50 -6.75
C GLN A 55 -9.67 -0.04 -7.31
N GLU A 56 -10.69 0.06 -6.45
CA GLU A 56 -12.01 0.57 -6.78
C GLU A 56 -12.38 1.66 -5.77
N VAL A 57 -12.71 2.84 -6.29
CA VAL A 57 -13.23 3.94 -5.47
C VAL A 57 -14.75 3.86 -5.57
N LEU A 58 -15.38 3.30 -4.53
CA LEU A 58 -16.82 2.98 -4.55
C LEU A 58 -17.68 4.25 -4.42
N GLU A 59 -17.24 5.23 -3.63
CA GLU A 59 -17.94 6.51 -3.45
C GLU A 59 -16.92 7.65 -3.30
N VAL A 60 -17.18 8.77 -3.95
CA VAL A 60 -16.39 10.00 -3.81
C VAL A 60 -17.34 11.12 -3.41
N ASN A 61 -16.99 11.87 -2.37
CA ASN A 61 -17.75 13.06 -1.99
C ASN A 61 -17.60 14.14 -3.07
N PRO A 62 -18.67 14.52 -3.79
CA PRO A 62 -18.58 15.43 -4.93
C PRO A 62 -18.25 16.88 -4.52
N ARG A 63 -18.25 17.18 -3.21
CA ARG A 63 -17.85 18.49 -2.69
C ARG A 63 -16.35 18.64 -2.49
N LEU A 64 -15.60 17.54 -2.58
CA LEU A 64 -14.16 17.55 -2.45
C LEU A 64 -13.49 17.79 -3.81
N SER A 65 -12.44 18.58 -3.79
CA SER A 65 -11.50 18.68 -4.91
C SER A 65 -10.73 17.36 -5.07
N VAL A 66 -10.21 17.14 -6.28
CA VAL A 66 -9.35 15.98 -6.57
C VAL A 66 -8.17 15.88 -5.60
N LYS A 67 -7.62 17.03 -5.18
CA LYS A 67 -6.54 17.07 -4.20
C LYS A 67 -7.01 16.51 -2.86
N GLU A 68 -8.17 16.94 -2.37
CA GLU A 68 -8.70 16.48 -1.08
C GLU A 68 -8.96 14.96 -1.11
N VAL A 69 -9.59 14.46 -2.18
CA VAL A 69 -9.81 13.01 -2.37
C VAL A 69 -8.48 12.24 -2.41
N ALA A 70 -7.46 12.77 -3.10
CA ALA A 70 -6.16 12.12 -3.15
C ALA A 70 -5.43 12.12 -1.79
N MET A 71 -5.70 13.12 -0.93
CA MET A 71 -5.11 13.20 0.41
C MET A 71 -5.73 12.21 1.39
N GLU A 72 -6.99 11.81 1.19
CA GLU A 72 -7.65 10.75 1.98
C GLU A 72 -6.89 9.42 1.94
N ALA A 73 -6.09 9.17 0.89
CA ALA A 73 -5.25 7.98 0.79
C ALA A 73 -4.26 7.83 1.96
N PHE A 74 -3.86 8.94 2.60
CA PHE A 74 -2.87 9.00 3.69
C PHE A 74 -3.49 9.11 5.09
N GLU A 75 -4.82 9.11 5.18
CA GLU A 75 -5.58 9.11 6.44
C GLU A 75 -5.77 7.68 6.96
#